data_AF-A0A845FLS3-F1
#
_entry.id   AF-A0A845FLS3-F1
#
_cell.length_a   1.000
_cell.length_b   1.000
_cell.length_c   1.000
_cell.angle_alpha   90.00
_cell.angle_beta   90.00
_cell.angle_gamma   90.00
#
_symmetry.space_group_name_H-M   'P 1'
#
loop_
_entity.id
_entity.type
_entity.pdbx_description
1 polymer ?
#
loop_
_entity_poly.entity_id
_entity_poly.type
_entity_poly.pdbx_seq_one_letter_code
_entity_poly.pdbx_strand_id
1 'polypeptide(L)'
;MRQSLSPQQRLSYTRHPGSALTEFRSHMSAGRDHHNRQQFALAAREFNQARLITQHLIDVDPLPGYQCYLKLKVASCHNLAAAFSGMGKLQHAEAVLRELHQSLLSLCRSEQIPRSLRTHALGALDNALFALTSLLGQQGKLCQLFKVIEETDRTAEQAAQQMMH
;
A
#
# COMPACT_ATOMS: atom_id res chain seq x y z
N MET A 1 10.34 -18.14 -2.75
CA MET A 1 9.50 -18.22 -1.53
C MET A 1 8.69 -16.94 -1.41
N ARG A 2 7.35 -17.01 -1.36
CA ARG A 2 6.52 -15.86 -0.99
C ARG A 2 6.78 -15.58 0.49
N GLN A 3 7.37 -14.44 0.81
CA GLN A 3 7.54 -14.04 2.21
C GLN A 3 6.17 -13.71 2.80
N SER A 4 5.88 -14.23 3.99
CA SER A 4 4.66 -14.00 4.74
C SER A 4 4.99 -13.95 6.23
N LEU A 5 4.21 -13.20 7.02
CA LEU A 5 4.31 -13.26 8.47
C LEU A 5 4.02 -14.67 8.98
N SER A 6 4.86 -15.14 9.90
CA SER A 6 4.65 -16.41 10.60
C SER A 6 3.38 -16.38 11.45
N PRO A 7 2.78 -17.53 11.77
CA PRO A 7 1.61 -17.59 12.67
C PRO A 7 1.86 -16.93 14.04
N GLN A 8 3.08 -17.08 14.57
CA GLN A 8 3.48 -16.46 15.84
C GLN A 8 3.51 -14.93 15.75
N GLN A 9 4.07 -14.38 14.65
CA GLN A 9 4.06 -12.93 14.40
C GLN A 9 2.63 -12.40 14.28
N ARG A 10 1.77 -13.08 13.49
CA ARG A 10 0.36 -12.67 13.34
C ARG A 10 -0.35 -12.62 14.69
N LEU A 11 -0.22 -13.67 15.50
CA LEU A 11 -0.83 -13.72 16.83
C LEU A 11 -0.30 -12.61 17.75
N SER A 12 1.02 -12.37 17.73
CA SER A 12 1.65 -11.29 18.49
C SER A 12 1.11 -9.91 18.07
N TYR A 13 1.08 -9.62 16.78
CA TYR A 13 0.61 -8.33 16.26
C TYR A 13 -0.87 -8.09 16.51
N THR A 14 -1.70 -9.13 16.46
CA THR A 14 -3.12 -9.03 16.82
C THR A 14 -3.29 -8.68 18.30
N ARG A 15 -2.48 -9.26 19.20
CA ARG A 15 -2.55 -8.98 20.64
C ARG A 15 -1.91 -7.64 21.02
N HIS A 16 -0.87 -7.24 20.27
CA HIS A 16 -0.02 -6.10 20.59
C HIS A 16 0.26 -5.25 19.33
N PRO A 17 -0.73 -4.53 18.78
CA PRO A 17 -0.56 -3.72 17.56
C PRO A 17 0.50 -2.63 17.72
N GLY A 18 0.72 -2.11 18.94
CA GLY A 18 1.81 -1.18 19.22
C GLY A 18 3.22 -1.76 18.95
N SER A 19 3.42 -3.05 19.23
CA SER A 19 4.68 -3.74 18.91
C SER A 19 4.84 -3.89 17.39
N ALA A 20 3.76 -4.26 16.69
CA ALA A 20 3.75 -4.34 15.24
C ALA A 20 4.12 -3.00 14.58
N LEU A 21 3.61 -1.88 15.09
CA LEU A 21 3.95 -0.54 14.61
C LEU A 21 5.40 -0.14 14.88
N THR A 22 5.98 -0.60 15.98
CA THR A 22 7.41 -0.40 16.26
C THR A 22 8.27 -1.18 15.26
N GLU A 23 7.92 -2.45 15.00
CA GLU A 23 8.63 -3.27 14.02
C GLU A 23 8.46 -2.73 12.59
N PHE A 24 7.26 -2.29 12.22
CA PHE A 24 7.02 -1.56 10.97
C PHE A 24 7.96 -0.37 10.80
N ARG A 25 8.07 0.48 11.84
CA ARG A 25 8.95 1.66 11.81
C ARG A 25 10.42 1.27 11.66
N SER A 26 10.85 0.20 12.34
CA SER A 26 12.20 -0.35 12.21
C SER A 26 12.50 -0.77 10.76
N HIS A 27 11.61 -1.57 10.16
CA HIS A 27 11.74 -1.99 8.76
C HIS A 27 11.73 -0.80 7.79
N MET A 28 10.86 0.18 7.99
CA MET A 28 10.81 1.37 7.15
C MET A 28 12.08 2.23 7.25
N SER A 29 12.71 2.29 8.42
CA SER A 29 14.00 2.97 8.62
C SER A 29 15.14 2.22 7.94
N ALA A 30 15.31 0.94 8.27
CA ALA A 30 16.35 0.09 7.69
C ALA A 30 16.25 0.03 6.16
N GLY A 31 15.03 -0.10 5.63
CA GLY A 31 14.78 -0.10 4.19
C GLY A 31 15.21 1.21 3.53
N ARG A 32 14.98 2.36 4.17
CA ARG A 32 15.41 3.67 3.68
C ARG A 32 16.93 3.82 3.70
N ASP A 33 17.58 3.35 4.75
CA ASP A 33 19.04 3.37 4.86
C ASP A 33 19.69 2.50 3.78
N HIS A 34 19.17 1.29 3.56
CA HIS A 34 19.59 0.44 2.46
C HIS A 34 19.35 1.08 1.09
N HIS A 35 18.18 1.70 0.88
CA HIS A 35 17.85 2.36 -0.38
C HIS A 35 18.81 3.52 -0.68
N ASN A 36 19.11 4.36 0.31
CA ASN A 36 20.04 5.48 0.18
C ASN A 36 21.47 5.02 -0.15
N ARG A 37 21.85 3.82 0.31
CA ARG A 37 23.12 3.16 -0.01
C ARG A 37 23.06 2.34 -1.31
N GLN A 38 21.98 2.45 -2.09
CA GLN A 38 21.72 1.68 -3.32
C GLN A 38 21.69 0.15 -3.12
N GLN A 39 21.50 -0.31 -1.88
CA GLN A 39 21.35 -1.71 -1.52
C GLN A 39 19.89 -2.15 -1.72
N PHE A 40 19.39 -2.01 -2.95
CA PHE A 40 17.97 -2.13 -3.27
C PHE A 40 17.36 -3.49 -2.93
N ALA A 41 18.13 -4.58 -3.02
CA ALA A 41 17.66 -5.90 -2.64
C ALA A 41 17.38 -6.03 -1.13
N LEU A 42 18.19 -5.39 -0.29
CA LEU A 42 17.95 -5.32 1.15
C LEU A 42 16.78 -4.39 1.45
N ALA A 43 16.74 -3.21 0.81
CA ALA A 43 15.64 -2.27 0.94
C ALA A 43 14.28 -2.92 0.61
N ALA A 44 14.20 -3.68 -0.49
CA ALA A 44 12.99 -4.38 -0.88
C ALA A 44 12.55 -5.45 0.13
N ARG A 45 13.49 -6.14 0.79
CA ARG A 45 13.16 -7.10 1.86
C ARG A 45 12.52 -6.38 3.04
N GLU A 46 13.14 -5.29 3.50
CA GLU A 46 12.65 -4.49 4.63
C GLU A 46 11.27 -3.89 4.32
N PHE A 47 11.10 -3.23 3.17
CA PHE A 47 9.80 -2.65 2.79
C PHE A 47 8.71 -3.71 2.58
N ASN A 48 9.07 -4.92 2.12
CA ASN A 48 8.10 -6.00 2.04
C ASN A 48 7.67 -6.51 3.43
N GLN A 49 8.55 -6.56 4.43
CA GLN A 49 8.14 -6.87 5.81
C GLN A 49 7.21 -5.79 6.36
N ALA A 50 7.55 -4.51 6.18
CA ALA A 50 6.68 -3.40 6.55
C ALA A 50 5.28 -3.49 5.89
N ARG A 51 5.23 -3.83 4.60
CA ARG A 51 3.98 -4.03 3.85
C ARG A 51 3.15 -5.17 4.46
N LEU A 52 3.77 -6.31 4.75
CA LEU A 52 3.09 -7.47 5.35
C LEU A 52 2.51 -7.14 6.74
N ILE A 53 3.24 -6.39 7.57
CA ILE A 53 2.76 -5.91 8.88
C ILE A 53 1.51 -5.05 8.69
N THR A 54 1.57 -4.03 7.81
CA THR A 54 0.43 -3.14 7.60
C THR A 54 -0.78 -3.86 7.03
N GLN A 55 -0.58 -4.83 6.14
CA GLN A 55 -1.67 -5.66 5.62
C GLN A 55 -2.35 -6.44 6.75
N HIS A 56 -1.58 -7.13 7.60
CA HIS A 56 -2.13 -7.87 8.73
C HIS A 56 -2.88 -6.97 9.70
N LEU A 57 -2.34 -5.79 10.00
CA LEU A 57 -3.02 -4.83 10.88
C LEU A 57 -4.35 -4.37 10.28
N ILE A 58 -4.40 -4.07 8.98
CA ILE A 58 -5.64 -3.72 8.27
C ILE A 58 -6.67 -4.86 8.29
N ASP A 59 -6.21 -6.10 8.13
CA ASP A 59 -7.09 -7.28 8.11
C ASP A 59 -7.71 -7.58 9.48
N VAL A 60 -7.00 -7.24 10.57
CA VAL A 60 -7.46 -7.44 11.95
C VAL A 60 -8.38 -6.32 12.40
N ASP A 61 -7.93 -5.08 12.25
CA ASP A 61 -8.68 -3.87 12.57
C ASP A 61 -8.19 -2.74 11.66
N PRO A 62 -8.96 -2.35 10.64
CA PRO A 62 -8.53 -1.32 9.71
C PRO A 62 -8.55 0.10 10.30
N LEU A 63 -9.26 0.32 11.41
CA LEU A 63 -9.41 1.63 12.08
C LEU A 63 -9.41 1.53 13.62
N PRO A 64 -8.30 1.12 14.26
CA PRO A 64 -8.21 1.16 15.71
C PRO A 64 -8.13 2.62 16.17
N GLY A 65 -9.23 3.12 16.72
CA GLY A 65 -9.34 4.51 17.19
C GLY A 65 -9.11 5.53 16.06
N TYR A 66 -8.06 6.36 16.18
CA TYR A 66 -7.70 7.41 15.22
C TYR A 66 -6.54 7.03 14.28
N GLN A 67 -6.01 5.81 14.35
CA GLN A 67 -4.90 5.38 13.51
C GLN A 67 -5.40 4.71 12.23
N CYS A 68 -5.05 5.29 11.08
CA CYS A 68 -5.37 4.72 9.78
C CYS A 68 -4.13 4.04 9.17
N TYR A 69 -4.12 2.71 9.20
CA TYR A 69 -3.00 1.90 8.69
C TYR A 69 -2.84 1.98 7.16
N LEU A 70 -3.85 2.48 6.43
CA LEU A 70 -3.77 2.66 4.98
C LEU A 70 -2.59 3.56 4.56
N LYS A 71 -2.32 4.64 5.31
CA LYS A 71 -1.17 5.53 5.01
C LYS A 71 0.16 4.79 5.11
N LEU A 72 0.28 3.89 6.10
CA LEU A 72 1.47 3.07 6.29
C LEU A 72 1.63 2.02 5.18
N LYS A 73 0.51 1.41 4.75
CA LYS A 73 0.48 0.50 3.61
C LYS A 73 0.89 1.21 2.32
N VAL A 74 0.36 2.40 2.05
CA VAL A 74 0.77 3.22 0.89
C VAL A 74 2.28 3.47 0.94
N ALA A 75 2.82 3.98 2.05
CA ALA A 75 4.24 4.29 2.17
C ALA A 75 5.15 3.07 1.96
N SER A 76 4.82 1.93 2.56
CA SER A 76 5.62 0.70 2.41
C SER A 76 5.56 0.14 0.98
N CYS A 77 4.39 0.14 0.33
CA CYS A 77 4.25 -0.26 -1.07
C CYS A 77 5.02 0.67 -2.02
N HIS A 78 4.94 1.99 -1.80
CA HIS A 78 5.62 2.98 -2.64
C HIS A 78 7.13 2.80 -2.58
N ASN A 79 7.67 2.63 -1.37
CA ASN A 79 9.10 2.39 -1.15
C ASN A 79 9.55 1.02 -1.69
N LEU A 80 8.72 -0.02 -1.56
CA LEU A 80 8.99 -1.33 -2.16
C LEU A 80 9.05 -1.24 -3.69
N ALA A 81 8.12 -0.51 -4.30
CA ALA A 81 8.12 -0.26 -5.73
C ALA A 81 9.38 0.51 -6.18
N ALA A 82 9.77 1.55 -5.44
CA ALA A 82 11.00 2.30 -5.70
C ALA A 82 12.25 1.40 -5.63
N ALA A 83 12.34 0.53 -4.62
CA ALA A 83 13.44 -0.44 -4.50
C ALA A 83 13.45 -1.44 -5.68
N PHE A 84 12.27 -1.92 -6.12
CA PHE A 84 12.18 -2.75 -7.31
C PHE A 84 12.63 -2.02 -8.58
N SER A 85 12.23 -0.76 -8.75
CA SER A 85 12.68 0.08 -9.87
C SER A 85 14.18 0.32 -9.86
N GLY A 86 14.78 0.56 -8.69
CA GLY A 86 16.24 0.68 -8.52
C GLY A 86 17.01 -0.59 -8.93
N MET A 87 16.38 -1.76 -8.87
CA MET A 87 16.94 -3.03 -9.38
C MET A 87 16.61 -3.29 -10.87
N GLY A 88 15.93 -2.37 -11.56
CA GLY A 88 15.42 -2.60 -12.92
C GLY A 88 14.23 -3.57 -13.00
N LYS A 89 13.64 -3.97 -11.88
CA LYS A 89 12.53 -4.94 -11.81
C LYS A 89 11.17 -4.26 -11.95
N LEU A 90 10.96 -3.53 -13.04
CA LEU A 90 9.78 -2.68 -13.25
C LEU A 90 8.44 -3.46 -13.19
N GLN A 91 8.40 -4.71 -13.65
CA GLN A 91 7.20 -5.55 -13.53
C GLN A 91 6.82 -5.86 -12.07
N HIS A 92 7.81 -6.00 -11.18
CA HIS A 92 7.55 -6.23 -9.75
C HIS A 92 7.08 -4.95 -9.06
N ALA A 93 7.68 -3.81 -9.42
CA ALA A 93 7.21 -2.50 -8.96
C ALA A 93 5.74 -2.26 -9.37
N GLU A 94 5.40 -2.59 -10.62
CA GLU A 94 4.04 -2.44 -11.15
C GLU A 94 3.06 -3.36 -10.41
N ALA A 95 3.42 -4.62 -10.19
CA ALA A 95 2.56 -5.55 -9.44
C ALA A 95 2.22 -5.02 -8.04
N VAL A 96 3.22 -4.50 -7.30
CA VAL A 96 3.00 -3.92 -5.96
C VAL A 96 2.06 -2.73 -6.00
N LEU A 97 2.24 -1.81 -6.95
CA LEU A 97 1.41 -0.60 -7.07
C LEU A 97 0.00 -0.92 -7.56
N ARG A 98 -0.16 -1.88 -8.48
CA ARG A 98 -1.48 -2.37 -8.92
C ARG A 98 -2.24 -3.05 -7.79
N GLU A 99 -1.59 -3.90 -7.01
CA GLU A 99 -2.21 -4.54 -5.84
C GLU A 99 -2.65 -3.49 -4.81
N LEU A 100 -1.80 -2.50 -4.53
CA LEU A 100 -2.16 -1.39 -3.64
C LEU A 100 -3.40 -0.64 -4.18
N HIS A 101 -3.34 -0.19 -5.43
CA HIS A 101 -4.39 0.58 -6.09
C HIS A 101 -5.72 -0.17 -6.08
N GLN A 102 -5.73 -1.44 -6.51
CA GLN A 102 -6.94 -2.27 -6.52
C GLN A 102 -7.48 -2.52 -5.10
N SER A 103 -6.61 -2.70 -4.11
CA SER A 103 -7.07 -2.82 -2.72
C SER A 103 -7.76 -1.56 -2.21
N LEU A 104 -7.29 -0.37 -2.61
CA LEU A 104 -7.92 0.90 -2.25
C LEU A 104 -9.25 1.10 -2.98
N LEU A 105 -9.32 0.78 -4.28
CA LEU A 105 -10.58 0.81 -5.03
C LEU A 105 -11.63 -0.09 -4.40
N SER A 106 -11.24 -1.31 -3.99
CA SER A 106 -12.13 -2.25 -3.32
C SER A 106 -12.67 -1.69 -2.01
N LEU A 107 -11.85 -0.97 -1.23
CA LEU A 107 -12.31 -0.32 0.00
C LEU A 107 -13.30 0.80 -0.33
N CYS A 108 -13.01 1.66 -1.32
CA CYS A 108 -13.90 2.75 -1.71
C CYS A 108 -15.29 2.26 -2.16
N ARG A 109 -15.35 1.15 -2.89
CA ARG A 109 -16.58 0.54 -3.41
C ARG A 109 -17.36 -0.28 -2.38
N SER A 110 -16.75 -0.68 -1.27
CA SER A 110 -17.41 -1.54 -0.29
C SER A 110 -18.36 -0.74 0.59
N GLU A 111 -19.67 -1.00 0.46
CA GLU A 111 -20.70 -0.42 1.33
C GLU A 111 -20.74 -1.06 2.72
N GLN A 112 -20.09 -2.21 2.89
CA GLN A 112 -20.06 -2.98 4.14
C GLN A 112 -19.02 -2.46 5.14
N ILE A 113 -18.11 -1.59 4.71
CA ILE A 113 -17.08 -1.02 5.59
C ILE A 113 -17.47 0.40 6.05
N PRO A 114 -16.95 0.85 7.21
CA PRO A 114 -17.29 2.17 7.74
C PRO A 114 -16.99 3.30 6.77
N ARG A 115 -17.90 4.29 6.69
CA ARG A 115 -17.73 5.50 5.87
C ARG A 115 -16.38 6.18 6.10
N SER A 116 -15.91 6.25 7.33
CA SER A 116 -14.59 6.81 7.68
C SER A 116 -13.44 6.09 6.97
N LEU A 117 -13.48 4.75 6.87
CA LEU A 117 -12.47 3.96 6.19
C LEU A 117 -12.50 4.22 4.69
N ARG A 118 -13.70 4.32 4.11
CA ARG A 118 -13.89 4.65 2.68
C ARG A 118 -13.32 6.03 2.36
N THR A 119 -13.56 7.03 3.21
CA THR A 119 -12.96 8.37 3.07
C THR A 119 -11.44 8.33 3.17
N HIS A 120 -10.88 7.54 4.08
CA HIS A 120 -9.43 7.36 4.16
C HIS A 120 -8.85 6.65 2.93
N ALA A 121 -9.55 5.66 2.39
CA ALA A 121 -9.15 4.97 1.16
C ALA A 121 -9.17 5.93 -0.05
N LEU A 122 -10.17 6.81 -0.14
CA LEU A 122 -10.22 7.87 -1.15
C LEU A 122 -9.03 8.82 -1.04
N GLY A 123 -8.73 9.32 0.17
CA GLY A 123 -7.56 10.18 0.37
C GLY A 123 -6.21 9.48 0.12
N ALA A 124 -6.19 8.14 0.12
CA ALA A 124 -5.02 7.34 -0.21
C ALA A 124 -4.91 7.01 -1.71
N LEU A 125 -6.02 7.06 -2.46
CA LEU A 125 -6.06 6.72 -3.88
C LEU A 125 -5.20 7.64 -4.72
N ASP A 126 -5.19 8.95 -4.46
CA ASP A 126 -4.38 9.91 -5.23
C ASP A 126 -2.89 9.57 -5.19
N ASN A 127 -2.38 9.22 -4.01
CA ASN A 127 -0.97 8.85 -3.84
C ASN A 127 -0.64 7.53 -4.55
N ALA A 128 -1.55 6.55 -4.50
CA ALA A 128 -1.37 5.28 -5.20
C ALA A 128 -1.50 5.43 -6.72
N LEU A 129 -2.41 6.30 -7.17
CA LEU A 129 -2.62 6.63 -8.57
C LEU A 129 -1.37 7.29 -9.14
N PHE A 130 -0.87 8.34 -8.49
CA PHE A 130 0.35 9.04 -8.92
C PHE A 130 1.55 8.10 -9.07
N ALA A 131 1.74 7.22 -8.08
CA ALA A 131 2.80 6.21 -8.11
C ALA A 131 2.70 5.30 -9.35
N LEU A 132 1.50 4.75 -9.56
CA LEU A 132 1.24 3.77 -10.61
C LEU A 132 1.32 4.42 -12.00
N THR A 133 0.73 5.60 -12.18
CA THR A 133 0.78 6.32 -13.47
C THR A 133 2.20 6.76 -13.80
N SER A 134 2.99 7.20 -12.82
CA SER A 134 4.41 7.53 -13.02
C SER A 134 5.19 6.33 -13.54
N LEU A 135 5.01 5.16 -12.92
CA LEU A 135 5.67 3.93 -13.34
C LEU A 135 5.21 3.46 -14.73
N LEU A 136 3.90 3.50 -15.01
CA LEU A 136 3.37 3.13 -16.32
C LEU A 136 3.86 4.09 -17.41
N GLY A 137 3.99 5.38 -17.11
CA GLY A 137 4.58 6.39 -17.99
C GLY A 137 6.04 6.09 -18.30
N GLN A 138 6.85 5.76 -17.28
CA GLN A 138 8.24 5.34 -17.45
C GLN A 138 8.38 4.09 -18.33
N GLN A 139 7.41 3.19 -18.27
CA GLN A 139 7.36 1.98 -19.11
C GLN A 139 6.75 2.21 -20.50
N GLY A 140 6.30 3.43 -20.83
CA GLY A 140 5.62 3.74 -22.10
C GLY A 140 4.22 3.13 -22.23
N LYS A 141 3.61 2.64 -21.14
CA LYS A 141 2.33 1.91 -21.14
C LYS A 141 1.13 2.86 -21.09
N LEU A 142 1.06 3.81 -22.03
CA LEU A 142 0.07 4.90 -22.03
C LEU A 142 -1.39 4.41 -21.99
N CYS A 143 -1.74 3.38 -22.76
CA CYS A 143 -3.11 2.84 -22.73
C CYS A 143 -3.50 2.29 -21.35
N GLN A 144 -2.56 1.69 -20.62
CA GLN A 144 -2.82 1.18 -19.26
C GLN A 144 -2.89 2.31 -18.24
N LEU A 145 -2.07 3.35 -18.43
CA LEU A 145 -2.09 4.56 -17.62
C LEU A 145 -3.48 5.23 -17.68
N PHE A 146 -4.01 5.47 -18.89
CA PHE A 146 -5.35 6.07 -19.04
C PHE A 146 -6.45 5.23 -18.42
N LYS A 147 -6.42 3.91 -18.59
CA LYS A 147 -7.38 2.99 -17.96
C LYS A 147 -7.37 3.09 -16.44
N VAL A 148 -6.19 3.23 -15.83
CA VAL A 148 -6.05 3.35 -14.37
C VAL A 148 -6.62 4.69 -13.88
N ILE A 149 -6.40 5.78 -14.61
CA ILE A 149 -6.98 7.10 -14.29
C ILE A 149 -8.51 7.02 -14.35
N GLU A 150 -9.06 6.58 -15.49
CA GLU A 150 -10.51 6.48 -15.71
C GLU A 150 -11.20 5.60 -14.65
N GLU A 151 -10.60 4.45 -14.30
CA GLU A 151 -11.13 3.59 -13.26
C GLU A 151 -11.14 4.28 -11.88
N THR A 152 -10.08 5.05 -11.58
CA THR A 152 -9.95 5.76 -10.31
C THR A 152 -10.99 6.86 -10.19
N ASP A 153 -11.12 7.70 -11.22
CA ASP A 153 -12.07 8.82 -11.24
C ASP A 153 -13.51 8.32 -11.06
N ARG A 154 -13.92 7.31 -11.84
CA ARG A 154 -15.25 6.71 -11.72
C ARG A 154 -15.50 6.15 -10.32
N THR A 155 -14.51 5.51 -9.72
CA THR A 155 -14.65 4.94 -8.38
C THR A 155 -14.73 6.01 -7.31
N ALA A 156 -13.94 7.07 -7.45
CA ALA A 156 -13.93 8.20 -6.53
C ALA A 156 -15.28 8.92 -6.56
N GLU A 157 -15.82 9.18 -7.74
CA GLU A 157 -17.14 9.80 -7.93
C GLU A 157 -18.26 8.96 -7.32
N GLN A 158 -18.31 7.65 -7.63
CA GLN A 158 -19.31 6.74 -7.09
C GLN A 158 -19.25 6.67 -5.56
N ALA A 159 -18.05 6.51 -4.98
CA ALA A 159 -17.89 6.47 -3.55
C ALA A 159 -18.27 7.79 -2.87
N ALA A 160 -17.95 8.93 -3.48
CA ALA A 160 -18.35 10.24 -2.98
C ALA A 160 -19.88 10.40 -2.96
N GLN A 161 -20.56 10.04 -4.05
CA GLN A 161 -22.03 10.08 -4.13
C GLN A 161 -22.68 9.22 -3.04
N GLN A 162 -22.23 7.97 -2.89
CA GLN A 162 -22.76 7.05 -1.88
C GLN A 162 -22.55 7.49 -0.44
N MET A 163 -21.57 8.36 -0.17
CA MET A 163 -21.31 8.89 1.17
C MET A 163 -22.02 10.22 1.44
N MET A 164 -22.54 10.90 0.42
CA MET A 164 -23.31 12.14 0.58
C MET A 164 -24.79 11.88 0.90
N HIS A 165 -25.28 10.67 0.65
CA HIS A 165 -26.61 10.18 0.99
C HIS A 165 -26.58 9.30 2.24
#